data_AF-A0A2U2PJ55-F1
#
_entry.id   AF-A0A2U2PJ55-F1
#
_cell.length_a   1.000
_cell.length_b   1.000
_cell.length_c   1.000
_cell.angle_alpha   90.00
_cell.angle_beta   90.00
_cell.angle_gamma   90.00
#
_symmetry.space_group_name_H-M   'P 1'
#
loop_
_entity.id
_entity.type
_entity.pdbx_description
1 polymer ?
#
loop_
_entity_poly.entity_id
_entity_poly.type
_entity_poly.pdbx_seq_one_letter_code
_entity_poly.pdbx_strand_id
1 'polypeptide(L)'
;MEASKNDNLSAIVGRNIKELRIQANLTIEGLTFALSISISYTLMIERGAANISTRLAKKIANFFDIEMAQLYSSKPIKIRPLKILPVEQFHKDNKNNPKFFLSKRTEYSVASFLRNVLLSDEFVLEYHSVGDLRNFSKEKYQRDLNSQELSRELRRLYMKGILERDDRFNNGSVYLYKLKISNEQL
;
A
#
# COMPACT_ATOMS: atom_id res chain seq x y z
N MET A 1 -21.04 -29.83 7.25
CA MET A 1 -20.99 -28.37 7.41
C MET A 1 -21.17 -27.76 6.03
N GLU A 2 -22.39 -27.38 5.67
CA GLU A 2 -22.64 -26.63 4.44
C GLU A 2 -22.17 -25.19 4.65
N ALA A 3 -21.11 -24.77 3.96
CA ALA A 3 -20.85 -23.36 3.76
C ALA A 3 -22.09 -22.77 3.06
N SER A 4 -22.72 -21.77 3.67
CA SER A 4 -24.01 -21.28 3.19
C SER A 4 -23.85 -20.70 1.79
N LYS A 5 -24.86 -20.86 0.93
CA LYS A 5 -24.89 -20.33 -0.45
C LYS A 5 -24.50 -18.83 -0.53
N ASN A 6 -24.69 -18.09 0.57
CA ASN A 6 -24.34 -16.68 0.75
C ASN A 6 -22.83 -16.42 0.90
N ASP A 7 -22.12 -17.33 1.57
CA ASP A 7 -20.65 -17.24 1.74
C ASP A 7 -19.95 -17.39 0.38
N ASN A 8 -20.51 -18.20 -0.50
CA ASN A 8 -20.02 -18.38 -1.86
C ASN A 8 -20.21 -17.11 -2.71
N LEU A 9 -21.36 -16.43 -2.60
CA LEU A 9 -21.63 -15.21 -3.36
C LEU A 9 -20.72 -14.06 -2.92
N SER A 10 -20.51 -13.89 -1.62
CA SER A 10 -19.59 -12.88 -1.08
C SER A 10 -18.16 -13.10 -1.55
N ALA A 11 -17.72 -14.36 -1.59
CA ALA A 11 -16.41 -14.73 -2.12
C ALA A 11 -16.25 -14.43 -3.62
N ILE A 12 -17.29 -14.67 -4.42
CA ILE A 12 -17.30 -14.32 -5.86
C ILE A 12 -17.19 -12.81 -6.04
N VAL A 13 -18.02 -12.03 -5.36
CA VAL A 13 -18.01 -10.56 -5.42
C VAL A 13 -16.65 -10.01 -5.00
N GLY A 14 -16.12 -10.50 -3.88
CA GLY A 14 -14.81 -10.10 -3.37
C GLY A 14 -13.68 -10.34 -4.37
N ARG A 15 -13.68 -11.52 -5.00
CA ARG A 15 -12.71 -11.88 -6.06
C ARG A 15 -12.84 -10.94 -7.26
N ASN A 16 -14.05 -10.72 -7.75
CA ASN A 16 -14.29 -9.86 -8.92
C ASN A 16 -13.84 -8.42 -8.67
N ILE A 17 -14.15 -7.85 -7.50
CA ILE A 17 -13.70 -6.50 -7.13
C ILE A 17 -12.18 -6.41 -7.07
N LYS A 18 -11.53 -7.42 -6.47
CA LYS A 18 -10.07 -7.50 -6.41
C LYS A 18 -9.44 -7.55 -7.81
N GLU A 19 -9.99 -8.36 -8.70
CA GLU A 19 -9.52 -8.49 -10.08
C GLU A 19 -9.69 -7.19 -10.88
N LEU A 20 -10.86 -6.56 -10.80
CA LEU A 20 -11.13 -5.27 -11.44
C LEU A 20 -10.15 -4.20 -10.97
N ARG A 21 -9.93 -4.13 -9.65
CA ARG A 21 -8.97 -3.19 -9.03
C ARG A 21 -7.56 -3.41 -9.57
N ILE A 22 -7.10 -4.66 -9.63
CA ILE A 22 -5.75 -5.00 -10.12
C ILE A 22 -5.63 -4.65 -11.61
N GLN A 23 -6.63 -5.00 -12.42
CA GLN A 23 -6.67 -4.64 -13.84
C GLN A 23 -6.60 -3.13 -14.03
N ALA A 24 -7.31 -2.36 -13.19
CA ALA A 24 -7.28 -0.89 -13.19
C ALA A 24 -5.99 -0.27 -12.60
N ASN A 25 -4.99 -1.09 -12.26
CA ASN A 25 -3.73 -0.65 -11.66
C ASN A 25 -3.91 0.12 -10.34
N LEU A 26 -4.93 -0.23 -9.55
CA LEU A 26 -5.25 0.45 -8.29
C LEU A 26 -4.79 -0.36 -7.08
N THR A 27 -4.24 0.33 -6.08
CA THR A 27 -4.07 -0.22 -4.73
C THR A 27 -5.41 -0.25 -4.00
N ILE A 28 -5.48 -0.90 -2.84
CA ILE A 28 -6.69 -0.87 -2.01
C ILE A 28 -6.99 0.57 -1.60
N GLU A 29 -5.96 1.34 -1.26
CA GLU A 29 -6.04 2.77 -0.96
C GLU A 29 -6.64 3.54 -2.14
N GLY A 30 -6.16 3.29 -3.37
CA GLY A 30 -6.71 3.91 -4.58
C GLY A 30 -8.19 3.60 -4.79
N LEU A 31 -8.58 2.32 -4.68
CA LEU A 31 -9.99 1.92 -4.82
C LEU A 31 -10.87 2.53 -3.72
N THR A 32 -10.41 2.51 -2.47
CA THR A 32 -11.16 3.04 -1.32
C THR A 32 -11.40 4.54 -1.45
N PHE A 33 -10.40 5.27 -1.96
CA PHE A 33 -10.52 6.69 -2.26
C PHE A 33 -11.54 6.92 -3.39
N ALA A 34 -11.45 6.19 -4.50
CA ALA A 34 -12.39 6.28 -5.61
C ALA A 34 -13.84 6.01 -5.18
N LEU A 35 -14.04 4.99 -4.34
CA LEU A 35 -15.35 4.54 -3.92
C LEU A 35 -15.85 5.17 -2.62
N SER A 36 -15.03 6.00 -1.96
CA SER A 36 -15.35 6.64 -0.67
C SER A 36 -15.81 5.63 0.39
N ILE A 37 -15.07 4.52 0.52
CA ILE A 37 -15.31 3.45 1.51
C ILE A 37 -14.04 3.20 2.34
N SER A 38 -14.15 2.53 3.49
CA SER A 38 -12.98 2.28 4.32
C SER A 38 -12.09 1.15 3.78
N ILE A 39 -10.79 1.24 4.06
CA ILE A 39 -9.81 0.19 3.72
C ILE A 39 -10.20 -1.14 4.37
N SER A 40 -10.54 -1.12 5.67
CA SER A 40 -10.94 -2.31 6.42
C SER A 40 -12.15 -3.00 5.78
N TYR A 41 -13.19 -2.23 5.42
CA TYR A 41 -14.37 -2.78 4.78
C TYR A 41 -14.06 -3.36 3.40
N THR A 42 -13.23 -2.67 2.60
CA THR A 42 -12.80 -3.17 1.28
C THR A 42 -12.02 -4.48 1.40
N LEU A 43 -11.13 -4.61 2.39
CA LEU A 43 -10.41 -5.84 2.68
C LEU A 43 -11.34 -6.98 3.08
N MET A 44 -12.37 -6.71 3.88
CA MET A 44 -13.39 -7.71 4.24
C MET A 44 -14.16 -8.15 2.99
N ILE A 45 -14.56 -7.21 2.12
CA ILE A 45 -15.22 -7.52 0.86
C ILE A 45 -14.33 -8.39 -0.02
N GLU A 46 -13.07 -8.01 -0.27
CA GLU A 46 -12.14 -8.78 -1.13
C GLU A 46 -11.86 -10.20 -0.60
N ARG A 47 -12.01 -10.42 0.71
CA ARG A 47 -11.89 -11.74 1.34
C ARG A 47 -13.20 -12.55 1.32
N GLY A 48 -14.31 -11.96 0.89
CA GLY A 48 -15.64 -12.55 0.97
C GLY A 48 -16.22 -12.56 2.39
N ALA A 49 -15.62 -11.82 3.33
CA ALA A 49 -16.05 -11.73 4.73
C ALA A 49 -17.11 -10.66 4.97
N ALA A 50 -17.52 -9.92 3.92
CA ALA A 50 -18.57 -8.92 4.01
C ALA A 50 -19.40 -8.87 2.71
N ASN A 51 -20.71 -8.74 2.88
CA ASN A 51 -21.62 -8.41 1.79
C ASN A 51 -21.51 -6.92 1.43
N ILE A 52 -21.81 -6.59 0.17
CA ILE A 52 -21.94 -5.21 -0.30
C ILE A 52 -23.41 -4.86 -0.48
N SER A 53 -23.76 -3.59 -0.19
CA SER A 53 -25.08 -3.07 -0.50
C SER A 53 -25.27 -2.90 -2.01
N THR A 54 -26.51 -2.92 -2.48
CA THR A 54 -26.85 -2.64 -3.88
C THR A 54 -26.33 -1.27 -4.33
N ARG A 55 -26.34 -0.27 -3.44
CA ARG A 55 -25.78 1.06 -3.70
C ARG A 55 -24.28 0.99 -3.98
N LEU A 56 -23.53 0.24 -3.18
CA LEU A 56 -22.10 0.07 -3.38
C LEU A 56 -21.81 -0.75 -4.64
N ALA A 57 -22.57 -1.83 -4.89
CA ALA A 57 -22.46 -2.62 -6.12
C ALA A 57 -22.64 -1.75 -7.37
N LYS A 58 -23.64 -0.86 -7.38
CA LYS A 58 -23.85 0.10 -8.46
C LYS A 58 -22.69 1.10 -8.59
N LYS A 59 -22.14 1.60 -7.48
CA LYS A 59 -20.99 2.51 -7.51
C LYS A 59 -19.75 1.84 -8.12
N ILE A 60 -19.49 0.58 -7.74
CA ILE A 60 -18.40 -0.22 -8.29
C ILE A 60 -18.62 -0.48 -9.79
N ALA A 61 -19.82 -0.92 -10.17
CA ALA A 61 -20.17 -1.21 -11.56
C ALA A 61 -19.99 0.03 -12.46
N ASN A 62 -20.48 1.19 -12.01
CA ASN A 62 -20.30 2.45 -12.73
C ASN A 62 -18.83 2.87 -12.83
N PHE A 63 -18.04 2.70 -11.77
CA PHE A 63 -16.63 3.08 -11.78
C PHE A 63 -15.81 2.25 -12.78
N PHE A 64 -16.10 0.94 -12.88
CA PHE A 64 -15.42 0.05 -13.82
C PHE A 64 -16.11 -0.07 -15.18
N ASP A 65 -17.22 0.65 -15.39
CA ASP A 65 -18.06 0.60 -16.59
C ASP A 65 -18.43 -0.84 -17.00
N ILE A 66 -19.02 -1.55 -16.03
CA ILE A 66 -19.51 -2.93 -16.18
C ILE A 66 -20.97 -3.03 -15.77
N GLU A 67 -21.65 -4.10 -16.18
CA GLU A 67 -22.97 -4.41 -15.66
C GLU A 67 -22.88 -4.92 -14.22
N MET A 68 -23.81 -4.49 -13.36
CA MET A 68 -23.85 -4.90 -11.96
C MET A 68 -23.94 -6.43 -11.80
N ALA A 69 -24.65 -7.12 -12.70
CA ALA A 69 -24.78 -8.58 -12.68
C ALA A 69 -23.42 -9.30 -12.83
N GLN A 70 -22.44 -8.67 -13.51
CA GLN A 70 -21.11 -9.25 -13.68
C GLN A 70 -20.37 -9.39 -12.35
N LEU A 71 -20.60 -8.49 -11.39
CA LEU A 71 -20.00 -8.58 -10.05
C LEU A 71 -20.36 -9.89 -9.32
N TYR A 72 -21.53 -10.45 -9.62
CA TYR A 72 -22.05 -11.67 -8.99
C TYR A 72 -21.78 -12.92 -9.84
N SER A 73 -21.18 -12.76 -11.02
CA SER A 73 -20.87 -13.87 -11.92
C SER A 73 -19.56 -14.54 -11.55
N SER A 74 -19.49 -15.87 -11.69
CA SER A 74 -18.23 -16.62 -11.63
C SER A 74 -17.37 -16.45 -12.89
N LYS A 75 -17.90 -15.81 -13.94
CA LYS A 75 -17.18 -15.57 -15.19
C LYS A 75 -16.13 -14.46 -15.00
N PRO A 76 -14.89 -14.65 -15.49
CA PRO A 76 -13.86 -13.62 -15.43
C PRO A 76 -14.32 -12.33 -16.11
N ILE A 77 -14.16 -11.20 -15.43
CA ILE A 77 -14.43 -9.88 -15.98
C ILE A 77 -13.12 -9.33 -16.53
N LYS A 78 -13.10 -8.98 -17.81
CA LYS A 78 -11.94 -8.34 -18.44
C LYS A 78 -12.29 -6.92 -18.81
N ILE A 79 -11.50 -5.97 -18.32
CA ILE A 79 -11.65 -4.56 -18.64
C ILE A 79 -10.39 -4.02 -19.34
N ARG A 80 -10.56 -2.93 -20.10
CA ARG A 80 -9.45 -2.12 -20.61
C ARG A 80 -9.49 -0.76 -19.89
N PRO A 81 -8.85 -0.65 -18.71
CA PRO A 81 -9.14 0.43 -17.77
C PRO A 81 -8.81 1.83 -18.29
N LEU A 82 -7.76 1.97 -19.10
CA LEU A 82 -7.40 3.24 -19.74
C LEU A 82 -8.38 3.69 -20.83
N LYS A 83 -9.42 2.89 -21.12
CA LYS A 83 -10.53 3.24 -22.03
C LYS A 83 -11.84 3.48 -21.29
N ILE A 84 -11.85 3.32 -19.96
CA ILE A 84 -13.04 3.50 -19.13
C ILE A 84 -12.96 4.92 -18.54
N LEU A 85 -13.89 5.78 -18.92
CA LEU A 85 -13.87 7.21 -18.58
C LEU A 85 -13.69 7.48 -17.07
N PRO A 86 -14.43 6.83 -16.14
CA PRO A 86 -14.24 7.06 -14.71
C PRO A 86 -12.85 6.64 -14.20
N VAL A 87 -12.30 5.52 -14.68
CA VAL A 87 -10.96 5.06 -14.28
C VAL A 87 -9.90 5.98 -14.86
N GLU A 88 -10.02 6.35 -16.14
CA GLU A 88 -9.10 7.27 -16.80
C GLU A 88 -9.05 8.62 -16.07
N GLN A 89 -10.22 9.17 -15.72
CA GLN A 89 -10.33 10.42 -14.98
C GLN A 89 -9.68 10.31 -13.60
N PHE A 90 -9.93 9.22 -12.87
CA PHE A 90 -9.27 8.96 -11.60
C PHE A 90 -7.74 8.96 -11.72
N HIS A 91 -7.19 8.32 -12.77
CA HIS A 91 -5.76 8.30 -13.02
C HIS A 91 -5.20 9.71 -13.28
N LYS A 92 -5.90 10.52 -14.09
CA LYS A 92 -5.50 11.91 -14.38
C LYS A 92 -5.49 12.77 -13.11
N ASP A 93 -6.55 12.70 -12.33
CA ASP A 93 -6.74 13.51 -11.13
C ASP A 93 -5.74 13.14 -10.02
N ASN A 94 -5.29 11.89 -10.01
CA ASN A 94 -4.47 11.36 -8.93
C ASN A 94 -3.04 11.02 -9.34
N LYS A 95 -2.55 11.45 -10.52
CA LYS A 95 -1.24 11.06 -11.07
C LYS A 95 -0.05 11.23 -10.10
N ASN A 96 -0.14 12.18 -9.17
CA ASN A 96 0.86 12.52 -8.15
C ASN A 96 0.68 11.77 -6.83
N ASN A 97 -0.28 10.85 -6.72
CA ASN A 97 -0.54 10.02 -5.54
C ASN A 97 -0.07 8.58 -5.81
N PRO A 98 1.25 8.29 -5.74
CA PRO A 98 1.80 6.98 -6.08
C PRO A 98 1.22 5.85 -5.23
N LYS A 99 0.79 6.14 -3.99
CA LYS A 99 0.12 5.17 -3.10
C LYS A 99 -1.20 4.62 -3.66
N PHE A 100 -1.81 5.25 -4.66
CA PHE A 100 -3.04 4.79 -5.29
C PHE A 100 -2.81 3.79 -6.43
N PHE A 101 -1.59 3.67 -6.93
CA PHE A 101 -1.30 2.86 -8.12
C PHE A 101 -0.35 1.71 -7.81
N LEU A 102 -0.68 0.52 -8.29
CA LEU A 102 0.16 -0.67 -8.06
C LEU A 102 1.54 -0.51 -8.72
N SER A 103 1.56 0.00 -9.95
CA SER A 103 2.79 0.29 -10.71
C SER A 103 3.77 1.23 -9.99
N LYS A 104 3.28 2.14 -9.14
CA LYS A 104 4.10 3.13 -8.42
C LYS A 104 4.34 2.76 -6.96
N ARG A 105 3.95 1.55 -6.54
CA ARG A 105 4.07 1.10 -5.14
C ARG A 105 5.52 1.12 -4.65
N THR A 106 6.48 0.81 -5.53
CA THR A 106 7.91 0.85 -5.19
C THR A 106 8.38 2.27 -4.91
N GLU A 107 7.98 3.26 -5.72
CA GLU A 107 8.32 4.69 -5.58
C GLU A 107 7.94 5.24 -4.19
N TYR A 108 6.79 4.83 -3.66
CA TYR A 108 6.30 5.27 -2.35
C TYR A 108 6.56 4.27 -1.20
N SER A 109 7.25 3.16 -1.44
CA SER A 109 7.59 2.25 -0.35
C SER A 109 8.62 2.88 0.60
N VAL A 110 8.49 2.59 1.90
CA VAL A 110 9.50 2.96 2.89
C VAL A 110 10.88 2.42 2.50
N ALA A 111 10.93 1.19 1.99
CA ALA A 111 12.15 0.55 1.52
C ALA A 111 12.86 1.34 0.40
N SER A 112 12.12 1.80 -0.60
CA SER A 112 12.68 2.61 -1.71
C SER A 112 13.15 3.96 -1.21
N PHE A 113 12.34 4.62 -0.38
CA PHE A 113 12.71 5.91 0.21
C PHE A 113 13.99 5.83 1.04
N LEU A 114 14.10 4.80 1.88
CA LEU A 114 15.31 4.57 2.65
C LEU A 114 16.52 4.45 1.71
N ARG A 115 16.48 3.52 0.76
CA ARG A 115 17.65 3.20 -0.08
C ARG A 115 18.06 4.32 -1.02
N ASN A 116 17.09 5.06 -1.56
CA ASN A 116 17.35 6.02 -2.64
C ASN A 116 17.37 7.47 -2.17
N VAL A 117 16.93 7.75 -0.95
CA VAL A 117 16.83 9.12 -0.43
C VAL A 117 17.44 9.21 0.97
N LEU A 118 16.86 8.54 1.96
CA LEU A 118 17.25 8.77 3.36
C LEU A 118 18.67 8.31 3.65
N LEU A 119 19.12 7.17 3.11
CA LEU A 119 20.46 6.64 3.35
C LEU A 119 21.57 7.45 2.67
N SER A 120 21.24 8.34 1.74
CA SER A 120 22.18 9.27 1.13
C SER A 120 22.30 10.58 1.91
N ASP A 121 21.51 10.76 2.97
CA ASP A 121 21.51 11.97 3.79
C ASP A 121 22.60 11.88 4.88
N GLU A 122 23.32 12.98 5.11
CA GLU A 122 24.30 13.06 6.21
C GLU A 122 23.67 12.81 7.57
N PHE A 123 22.36 13.08 7.72
CA PHE A 123 21.63 12.77 8.95
C PHE A 123 21.76 11.30 9.36
N VAL A 124 21.86 10.34 8.41
CA VAL A 124 21.99 8.93 8.79
C VAL A 124 23.41 8.50 9.19
N LEU A 125 24.39 9.41 9.17
CA LEU A 125 25.75 9.11 9.61
C LEU A 125 25.85 9.00 11.14
N GLU A 126 24.92 9.62 11.87
CA GLU A 126 24.80 9.51 13.32
C GLU A 126 23.70 8.53 13.76
N TYR A 127 23.74 8.14 15.04
CA TYR A 127 22.79 7.21 15.61
C TYR A 127 21.44 7.86 15.87
N HIS A 128 20.41 7.36 15.17
CA HIS A 128 19.05 7.86 15.29
C HIS A 128 18.05 6.75 15.56
N SER A 129 17.03 7.06 16.37
CA SER A 129 15.91 6.16 16.57
C SER A 129 14.95 6.19 15.37
N VAL A 130 14.03 5.22 15.33
CA VAL A 130 12.91 5.22 14.37
C VAL A 130 12.09 6.51 14.46
N GLY A 131 11.91 7.06 15.66
CA GLY A 131 11.18 8.30 15.88
C GLY A 131 11.89 9.49 15.26
N ASP A 132 13.19 9.60 15.47
CA ASP A 132 14.01 10.70 14.94
C ASP A 132 14.03 10.67 13.40
N LEU A 133 14.29 9.50 12.81
CA LEU A 133 14.29 9.31 11.35
C LEU A 133 12.93 9.64 10.72
N ARG A 134 11.83 9.29 11.39
CA ARG A 134 10.48 9.63 10.93
C ARG A 134 10.23 11.13 10.98
N ASN A 135 10.57 11.79 12.09
CA ASN A 135 10.38 13.23 12.25
C ASN A 135 11.21 14.01 11.22
N PHE A 136 12.48 13.65 11.07
CA PHE A 136 13.36 14.21 10.04
C PHE A 136 12.80 14.01 8.63
N SER A 137 12.30 12.81 8.33
CA SER A 137 11.67 12.52 7.03
C SER A 137 10.43 13.39 6.77
N LYS A 138 9.63 13.63 7.81
CA LYS A 138 8.45 14.47 7.73
C LYS A 138 8.80 15.95 7.52
N GLU A 139 9.82 16.44 8.22
CA GLU A 139 10.25 17.84 8.16
C GLU A 139 10.99 18.16 6.86
N LYS A 140 12.04 17.39 6.52
CA LYS A 140 12.90 17.66 5.37
C LYS A 140 12.27 17.20 4.04
N TYR A 141 11.67 16.02 4.03
CA TYR A 141 11.17 15.38 2.81
C TYR A 141 9.66 15.41 2.66
N GLN A 142 8.93 16.06 3.59
CA GLN A 142 7.47 16.10 3.63
C GLN A 142 6.85 14.70 3.57
N ARG A 143 7.56 13.71 4.14
CA ARG A 143 7.20 12.30 4.04
C ARG A 143 6.98 11.70 5.42
N ASP A 144 5.70 11.53 5.77
CA ASP A 144 5.32 10.82 6.99
C ASP A 144 5.42 9.30 6.78
N LEU A 145 6.43 8.69 7.40
CA LEU A 145 6.69 7.26 7.32
C LEU A 145 5.95 6.51 8.42
N ASN A 146 5.40 5.33 8.08
CA ASN A 146 4.84 4.42 9.08
C ASN A 146 5.97 3.86 9.97
N SER A 147 5.91 4.10 11.29
CA SER A 147 6.97 3.69 12.22
C SER A 147 7.21 2.18 12.26
N GLN A 148 6.17 1.35 12.12
CA GLN A 148 6.32 -0.11 12.11
C GLN A 148 7.03 -0.58 10.84
N GLU A 149 6.64 -0.03 9.68
CA GLU A 149 7.30 -0.35 8.41
C GLU A 149 8.74 0.15 8.38
N LEU A 150 8.99 1.38 8.86
CA LEU A 150 10.32 1.96 9.00
C LEU A 150 11.21 1.09 9.88
N SER A 151 10.75 0.73 11.08
CA SER A 151 11.47 -0.17 11.98
C SER A 151 11.81 -1.51 11.31
N ARG A 152 10.84 -2.12 10.60
CA ARG A 152 11.06 -3.38 9.89
C ARG A 152 12.10 -3.25 8.78
N GLU A 153 12.07 -2.18 7.99
CA GLU A 153 13.04 -1.97 6.92
C GLU A 153 14.43 -1.63 7.46
N LEU A 154 14.55 -0.81 8.51
CA LEU A 154 15.84 -0.55 9.17
C LEU A 154 16.47 -1.82 9.73
N ARG A 155 15.67 -2.67 10.40
CA ARG A 155 16.13 -4.00 10.85
C ARG A 155 16.63 -4.84 9.68
N ARG A 156 15.93 -4.86 8.53
CA ARG A 156 16.36 -5.59 7.33
C ARG A 156 17.70 -5.06 6.79
N LEU A 157 17.89 -3.75 6.78
CA LEU A 157 19.14 -3.12 6.33
C LEU A 157 20.31 -3.44 7.27
N TYR A 158 20.06 -3.43 8.59
CA TYR A 158 21.02 -3.92 9.58
C TYR A 158 21.41 -5.39 9.36
N MET A 159 20.43 -6.28 9.16
CA MET A 159 20.71 -7.71 8.89
C MET A 159 21.50 -7.91 7.58
N LYS A 160 21.45 -6.96 6.65
CA LYS A 160 22.23 -6.95 5.41
C LYS A 160 23.62 -6.30 5.57
N GLY A 161 23.97 -5.82 6.76
CA GLY A 161 25.24 -5.15 7.03
C GLY A 161 25.34 -3.73 6.49
N ILE A 162 24.23 -3.12 6.04
CA ILE A 162 24.20 -1.74 5.50
C ILE A 162 24.17 -0.71 6.64
N LEU A 163 23.50 -1.06 7.75
CA LEU A 163 23.39 -0.22 8.93
C LEU A 163 24.11 -0.84 10.12
N GLU A 164 24.62 0.00 11.00
CA GLU A 164 24.92 -0.36 12.38
C GLU A 164 23.68 -0.16 13.25
N ARG A 165 23.58 -0.93 14.34
CA ARG A 165 22.46 -0.87 15.27
C ARG A 165 22.94 -0.96 16.70
N ASP A 166 22.45 -0.05 17.53
CA ASP A 166 22.72 -0.02 18.98
C ASP A 166 21.41 -0.07 19.77
N ASP A 167 21.45 -0.61 20.98
CA ASP A 167 20.30 -0.66 21.90
C ASP A 167 20.42 0.46 22.93
N ARG A 168 19.62 1.51 22.78
CA ARG A 168 19.73 2.76 23.56
C ARG A 168 19.67 2.53 25.07
N PHE A 169 18.88 1.54 25.50
CA PHE A 169 18.59 1.30 26.91
C PHE A 169 19.03 -0.07 27.40
N ASN A 170 19.72 -0.86 26.56
CA ASN A 170 20.11 -2.25 26.84
C ASN A 170 18.95 -3.13 27.33
N ASN A 171 17.73 -2.86 26.85
CA ASN A 171 16.52 -3.54 27.28
C ASN A 171 15.72 -4.12 26.09
N GLY A 172 16.28 -4.03 24.88
CA GLY A 172 15.70 -4.53 23.64
C GLY A 172 14.53 -3.70 23.10
N SER A 173 14.21 -2.54 23.69
CA SER A 173 12.99 -1.78 23.36
C SER A 173 13.20 -0.71 22.29
N VAL A 174 14.30 0.05 22.35
CA VAL A 174 14.57 1.17 21.44
C VAL A 174 15.94 1.02 20.82
N TYR A 175 15.95 0.77 19.51
CA TYR A 175 17.17 0.67 18.73
C TYR A 175 17.50 1.98 18.04
N LEU A 176 18.79 2.30 18.01
CA LEU A 176 19.37 3.36 17.22
C LEU A 176 20.02 2.75 15.97
N TYR A 177 20.00 3.50 14.87
CA TYR A 177 20.55 3.08 13.59
C TYR A 177 21.44 4.18 13.03
N LYS A 178 22.55 3.79 12.40
CA LYS A 178 23.37 4.68 11.56
C LYS A 178 23.89 3.92 10.35
N LEU A 179 24.26 4.64 9.30
CA LEU A 179 24.85 4.08 8.09
C LEU A 179 26.22 3.49 8.41
N LYS A 180 26.46 2.25 7.95
CA LYS A 180 27.79 1.64 8.05
C LYS A 180 28.66 2.21 6.95
N ILE A 181 29.61 3.06 7.31
CA ILE A 181 30.63 3.54 6.36
C ILE A 181 31.56 2.36 6.08
N SER A 182 31.52 1.85 4.85
CA SER A 182 32.45 0.82 4.40
C SER A 182 33.73 1.51 3.93
N ASN A 183 34.89 1.14 4.48
CA ASN A 183 36.21 1.70 4.16
C ASN A 183 36.70 1.39 2.72
N GLU A 184 35.82 1.10 1.75
CA GLU A 184 36.19 0.79 0.36
C GLU A 184 36.04 1.99 -0.60
N GLN A 185 35.81 3.20 -0.07
CA GLN A 185 35.79 4.44 -0.86
C GLN A 185 36.59 5.59 -0.22
N LEU A 186 37.75 5.26 0.36
CA LEU A 186 38.84 6.21 0.60
C LEU A 186 40.18 5.57 0.23
#